data_AF-A0A524H430-F1
#
_entry.id   AF-A0A524H430-F1
#
_cell.length_a   1.000
_cell.length_b   1.000
_cell.length_c   1.000
_cell.angle_alpha   90.00
_cell.angle_beta   90.00
_cell.angle_gamma   90.00
#
_symmetry.space_group_name_H-M   'P 1'
#
loop_
_entity.id
_entity.type
_entity.pdbx_description
1 polymer ?
#
loop_
_entity_poly.entity_id
_entity_poly.type
_entity_poly.pdbx_seq_one_letter_code
_entity_poly.pdbx_strand_id
1 'polypeptide(L)'
;MIDQLCTAHEADGAPLVPLRLEMAMKRRARHLAALAAVLSAGCSGAPRQELAPDAEALVGVWRVDLRPTPDAEPYYQEFIVEGVEGDTIRGTFYGTPIEHGRINTDWGQVRFAFTTADGSGPYNTSGVLSGTRVQGTTHSLGRRFLAVWSAERTP
;
A
#
# COMPACT_ATOMS: atom_id res chain seq x y z
N MET A 1 -29.11 0.84 -21.96
CA MET A 1 -30.52 0.39 -21.94
C MET A 1 -30.57 -1.00 -22.55
N ILE A 2 -30.27 -2.02 -21.74
CA ILE A 2 -30.70 -3.41 -21.93
C ILE A 2 -31.11 -3.86 -20.53
N ASP A 3 -32.34 -4.33 -20.47
CA ASP A 3 -33.14 -4.69 -19.31
C ASP A 3 -33.18 -6.23 -19.19
N GLN A 4 -33.76 -6.72 -18.09
CA GLN A 4 -34.08 -8.12 -17.73
C GLN A 4 -33.00 -8.87 -16.90
N LEU A 5 -33.16 -9.08 -15.58
CA LEU A 5 -34.17 -9.83 -14.80
C LEU A 5 -34.14 -11.35 -15.01
N CYS A 6 -33.66 -12.07 -13.99
CA CYS A 6 -34.10 -13.41 -13.57
C CYS A 6 -33.58 -13.68 -12.15
N THR A 7 -34.38 -13.35 -11.12
CA THR A 7 -35.20 -14.26 -10.29
C THR A 7 -34.44 -15.11 -9.28
N ALA A 8 -34.72 -14.81 -8.02
CA ALA A 8 -34.37 -15.54 -6.81
C ALA A 8 -35.00 -16.94 -6.76
N HIS A 9 -34.35 -17.86 -6.04
CA HIS A 9 -34.97 -19.07 -5.52
C HIS A 9 -34.63 -19.19 -4.03
N GLU A 10 -35.61 -18.85 -3.21
CA GLU A 10 -35.74 -19.22 -1.80
C GLU A 10 -36.18 -20.69 -1.71
N ALA A 11 -35.65 -21.44 -0.75
CA ALA A 11 -36.24 -22.69 -0.29
C ALA A 11 -35.93 -22.90 1.20
N ASP A 12 -37.00 -22.81 1.99
CA ASP A 12 -37.42 -23.60 3.17
C ASP A 12 -36.36 -24.46 3.88
N GLY A 13 -36.21 -24.47 5.21
CA GLY A 13 -37.25 -24.37 6.23
C GLY A 13 -37.58 -25.77 6.77
N ALA A 14 -36.92 -26.21 7.84
CA ALA A 14 -37.47 -27.15 8.85
C ALA A 14 -36.55 -27.30 10.08
N PRO A 15 -37.04 -27.04 11.30
CA PRO A 15 -36.38 -27.37 12.57
C PRO A 15 -37.03 -28.59 13.27
N LEU A 16 -36.65 -28.80 14.55
CA LEU A 16 -37.21 -29.72 15.58
C LEU A 16 -36.55 -31.13 15.61
N VAL A 17 -36.21 -31.80 16.72
CA VAL A 17 -36.71 -31.91 18.11
C VAL A 17 -35.57 -32.48 19.01
N PRO A 18 -35.60 -32.33 20.35
CA PRO A 18 -34.51 -32.65 21.28
C PRO A 18 -34.66 -33.98 22.06
N LEU A 19 -33.75 -34.17 23.04
CA LEU A 19 -33.73 -35.08 24.18
C LEU A 19 -33.36 -36.57 23.99
N ARG A 20 -32.25 -36.97 24.63
CA ARG A 20 -32.21 -38.23 25.39
C ARG A 20 -31.51 -38.03 26.74
N LEU A 21 -32.13 -38.66 27.74
CA LEU A 21 -31.93 -38.55 29.17
C LEU A 21 -30.87 -39.55 29.69
N GLU A 22 -30.11 -39.09 30.69
CA GLU A 22 -29.44 -39.81 31.81
C GLU A 22 -28.69 -41.13 31.57
N MET A 23 -27.42 -41.15 31.99
CA MET A 23 -26.92 -42.18 32.91
C MET A 23 -25.89 -41.59 33.87
N ALA A 24 -26.28 -41.49 35.14
CA ALA A 24 -25.39 -41.25 36.27
C ALA A 24 -24.43 -42.43 36.47
N MET A 25 -23.14 -42.17 36.66
CA MET A 25 -22.21 -43.16 37.21
C MET A 25 -21.24 -42.55 38.22
N LYS A 26 -20.96 -43.36 39.25
CA LYS A 26 -20.54 -42.98 40.61
C LYS A 26 -19.07 -42.52 40.71
N ARG A 27 -18.92 -41.51 41.58
CA ARG A 27 -17.80 -41.18 42.50
C ARG A 27 -16.56 -42.10 42.49
N ARG A 28 -15.38 -41.47 42.42
CA ARG A 28 -14.37 -41.29 43.50
C ARG A 28 -12.96 -41.17 42.88
N ALA A 29 -12.30 -40.04 43.08
CA ALA A 29 -10.87 -39.99 43.39
C ALA A 29 -10.48 -38.55 43.75
N ARG A 30 -10.07 -38.39 45.01
CA ARG A 30 -9.26 -37.24 45.45
C ARG A 30 -7.96 -37.28 44.65
N HIS A 31 -7.45 -36.16 44.16
CA HIS A 31 -6.02 -35.80 44.16
C HIS A 31 -5.84 -34.38 43.60
N LEU A 32 -4.88 -33.68 44.20
CA LEU A 32 -4.52 -32.29 43.99
C LEU A 32 -4.32 -31.95 42.51
N ALA A 33 -4.92 -30.85 42.04
CA ALA A 33 -4.50 -30.19 40.82
C ALA A 33 -4.18 -28.73 41.17
N ALA A 34 -2.92 -28.36 40.92
CA ALA A 34 -2.34 -27.06 41.20
C ALA A 34 -3.15 -25.93 40.55
N LEU A 35 -3.42 -24.88 41.33
CA LEU A 35 -4.00 -23.65 40.86
C LEU A 35 -2.94 -22.86 40.06
N ALA A 36 -2.80 -23.17 38.77
CA ALA A 36 -2.02 -22.36 37.85
C ALA A 36 -2.81 -21.10 37.51
N ALA A 37 -2.52 -20.00 38.20
CA ALA A 37 -3.04 -18.68 37.85
C ALA A 37 -2.42 -18.24 36.52
N VAL A 38 -3.16 -18.44 35.42
CA VAL A 38 -2.80 -17.92 34.10
C VAL A 38 -2.98 -16.39 34.12
N LEU A 39 -1.89 -15.67 34.36
CA LEU A 39 -1.80 -14.22 34.18
C LEU A 39 -1.92 -13.91 32.68
N SER A 40 -3.16 -13.80 32.21
CA SER A 40 -3.46 -13.22 30.91
C SER A 40 -3.21 -11.72 31.02
N ALA A 41 -1.95 -11.30 30.87
CA ALA A 41 -1.61 -9.90 30.63
C ALA A 41 -2.20 -9.53 29.26
N GLY A 42 -3.46 -9.13 29.26
CA GLY A 42 -4.13 -8.61 28.08
C GLY A 42 -3.43 -7.36 27.63
N CYS A 43 -2.64 -7.45 26.56
CA CYS A 43 -2.19 -6.31 25.79
C CYS A 43 -3.43 -5.60 25.23
N SER A 44 -4.05 -4.75 26.03
CA SER A 44 -4.99 -3.74 25.55
C SER A 44 -4.17 -2.65 24.88
N GLY A 45 -3.60 -2.98 23.72
CA GLY A 45 -3.10 -1.97 22.80
C GLY A 45 -4.32 -1.23 22.28
N ALA A 46 -4.52 0.02 22.71
CA ALA A 46 -5.45 0.91 22.04
C ALA A 46 -5.16 0.85 20.52
N PRO A 47 -6.18 0.84 19.65
CA PRO A 47 -5.95 0.84 18.22
C PRO A 47 -5.04 2.01 17.89
N ARG A 48 -3.84 1.71 17.38
CA ARG A 48 -2.93 2.72 16.84
C ARG A 48 -3.65 3.32 15.65
N GLN A 49 -4.10 4.56 15.78
CA GLN A 49 -4.53 5.33 14.63
C GLN A 49 -3.27 5.57 13.79
N GLU A 50 -3.06 4.73 12.78
CA GLU A 50 -2.09 4.98 11.73
C GLU A 50 -2.57 6.25 11.01
N LEU A 51 -1.79 7.33 11.09
CA LEU A 51 -2.11 8.52 10.34
C LEU A 51 -2.17 8.15 8.86
N ALA A 52 -3.20 8.63 8.16
CA ALA A 52 -3.28 8.46 6.71
C ALA A 52 -1.99 9.02 6.07
N PRO A 53 -1.45 8.37 5.03
CA PRO A 53 -0.27 8.86 4.33
C PRO A 53 -0.51 10.28 3.80
N ASP A 54 0.42 11.19 4.09
CA ASP A 54 0.35 12.58 3.65
C ASP A 54 1.02 12.76 2.29
N ALA A 55 0.22 13.01 1.25
CA ALA A 55 0.72 13.23 -0.10
C ALA A 55 1.52 14.54 -0.24
N GLU A 56 1.21 15.57 0.57
CA GLU A 56 1.96 16.84 0.58
C GLU A 56 3.42 16.64 0.98
N ALA A 57 3.75 15.53 1.66
CA ALA A 57 5.12 15.15 1.95
C ALA A 57 5.98 14.89 0.69
N LEU A 58 5.38 14.80 -0.51
CA LEU A 58 6.10 14.78 -1.77
C LEU A 58 6.61 16.16 -2.20
N VAL A 59 5.98 17.28 -1.79
CA VAL A 59 6.31 18.63 -2.28
C VAL A 59 7.74 19.02 -1.93
N GLY A 60 8.52 19.45 -2.91
CA GLY A 60 9.92 19.86 -2.78
C GLY A 60 10.84 19.30 -3.86
N VAL A 61 12.15 19.46 -3.64
CA VAL A 61 13.19 19.00 -4.56
C VAL A 61 13.79 17.69 -4.06
N TRP A 62 13.89 16.72 -4.95
CA TRP A 62 14.45 15.41 -4.70
C TRP A 62 15.63 15.15 -5.61
N ARG A 63 16.76 14.72 -5.05
CA ARG A 63 17.92 14.25 -5.79
C ARG A 63 17.73 12.77 -6.13
N VAL A 64 17.44 12.49 -7.40
CA VAL A 64 17.25 11.15 -7.96
C VAL A 64 18.59 10.58 -8.40
N ASP A 65 18.88 9.33 -8.04
CA ASP A 65 20.02 8.58 -8.59
C ASP A 65 19.54 7.63 -9.69
N LEU A 66 19.97 7.91 -10.92
CA LEU A 66 19.60 7.19 -12.15
C LEU A 66 20.75 6.30 -12.66
N ARG A 67 21.71 5.91 -11.81
CA ARG A 67 22.77 4.99 -12.22
C ARG A 67 22.18 3.68 -12.80
N PRO A 68 22.76 3.11 -13.88
CA PRO A 68 22.18 1.94 -14.54
C PRO A 68 22.36 0.64 -13.75
N THR A 69 23.36 0.57 -12.86
CA THR A 69 23.64 -0.57 -11.98
C THR A 69 24.11 -0.06 -10.61
N PRO A 70 24.04 -0.87 -9.54
CA PRO A 70 24.49 -0.46 -8.20
C PRO A 70 25.95 0.01 -8.14
N ASP A 71 26.83 -0.63 -8.92
CA ASP A 71 28.28 -0.37 -8.93
C ASP A 71 28.70 0.71 -9.93
N ALA A 72 27.77 1.23 -10.75
CA ALA A 72 28.07 2.33 -11.66
C ALA A 72 28.25 3.65 -10.90
N GLU A 73 28.98 4.56 -11.53
CA GLU A 73 29.11 5.94 -11.03
C GLU A 73 27.73 6.58 -10.82
N PRO A 74 27.55 7.38 -9.76
CA PRO A 74 26.28 8.04 -9.50
C PRO A 74 25.86 8.94 -10.66
N TYR A 75 24.58 8.91 -11.00
CA TYR A 75 24.01 9.79 -12.02
C TYR A 75 22.82 10.55 -11.44
N TYR A 76 23.09 11.72 -10.89
CA TYR A 76 22.07 12.49 -10.18
C TYR A 76 21.27 13.40 -11.11
N GLN A 77 19.95 13.42 -10.91
CA GLN A 77 19.01 14.35 -11.53
C GLN A 77 18.00 14.86 -10.51
N GLU A 78 17.21 15.86 -10.90
CA GLU A 78 16.19 16.43 -10.04
C GLU A 78 14.81 15.87 -10.35
N PHE A 79 14.06 15.54 -9.30
CA PHE A 79 12.61 15.39 -9.32
C PHE A 79 12.04 16.50 -8.45
N ILE A 80 11.38 17.47 -9.09
CA ILE A 80 10.80 18.62 -8.42
C ILE A 80 9.29 18.39 -8.37
N VAL A 81 8.74 18.36 -7.16
CA VAL A 81 7.30 18.33 -6.93
C VAL A 81 6.89 19.72 -6.48
N GLU A 82 6.20 20.43 -7.37
CA GLU A 82 5.76 21.81 -7.12
C GLU A 82 4.47 21.85 -6.30
N GLY A 83 3.64 20.82 -6.40
CA GLY A 83 2.39 20.74 -5.65
C GLY A 83 1.64 19.44 -5.84
N VAL A 84 0.75 19.18 -4.87
CA VAL A 84 -0.23 18.11 -4.89
C VAL A 84 -1.62 18.75 -4.84
N GLU A 85 -2.54 18.26 -5.67
CA GLU A 85 -3.94 18.68 -5.65
C GLU A 85 -4.83 17.44 -5.71
N GLY A 86 -5.37 17.05 -4.55
CA GLY A 86 -6.14 15.82 -4.43
C GLY A 86 -5.28 14.60 -4.78
N ASP A 87 -5.65 13.89 -5.85
CA ASP A 87 -4.96 12.72 -6.35
C ASP A 87 -3.97 13.04 -7.49
N THR A 88 -3.64 14.31 -7.72
CA THR A 88 -2.81 14.75 -8.84
C THR A 88 -1.49 15.35 -8.34
N ILE A 89 -0.40 15.06 -9.05
CA ILE A 89 0.94 15.59 -8.78
C ILE A 89 1.42 16.47 -9.93
N ARG A 90 2.09 17.59 -9.62
CA ARG A 90 2.71 18.49 -10.61
C ARG A 90 4.17 18.77 -10.29
N GLY A 91 4.92 19.09 -11.35
CA GLY A 91 6.30 19.53 -11.29
C GLY A 91 7.11 19.04 -12.48
N THR A 92 8.38 18.72 -12.25
CA THR A 92 9.28 18.24 -13.30
C THR A 92 10.07 17.01 -12.85
N PHE A 93 10.39 16.14 -13.80
CA PHE A 93 11.28 15.00 -13.58
C PHE A 93 12.40 15.06 -14.62
N TYR A 94 13.63 15.19 -14.14
CA TYR A 94 14.80 15.43 -14.98
C TYR A 94 14.57 16.59 -15.96
N GLY A 95 14.11 17.73 -15.43
CA GLY A 95 13.86 18.97 -16.19
C GLY A 95 12.68 18.89 -17.18
N THR A 96 11.99 17.76 -17.28
CA THR A 96 10.84 17.58 -18.18
C THR A 96 9.54 17.71 -17.39
N PRO A 97 8.54 18.48 -17.87
CA PRO A 97 7.25 18.60 -17.20
C PRO A 97 6.58 17.25 -16.97
N ILE A 98 5.96 17.11 -15.80
CA ILE A 98 5.12 15.98 -15.43
C ILE A 98 3.76 16.10 -16.11
N GLU A 99 3.33 15.02 -16.75
CA GLU A 99 2.02 14.86 -17.38
C GLU A 99 1.27 13.68 -16.75
N HIS A 100 -0.07 13.71 -16.78
CA HIS A 100 -0.94 12.64 -16.29
C HIS A 100 -0.61 12.14 -14.87
N GLY A 101 -0.11 13.02 -14.00
CA GLY A 101 0.30 12.68 -12.65
C GLY A 101 -0.87 12.18 -11.79
N ARG A 102 -0.66 11.06 -11.10
CA ARG A 102 -1.61 10.45 -10.16
C ARG A 102 -0.93 10.05 -8.87
N ILE A 103 -1.67 10.16 -7.77
CA ILE A 103 -1.30 9.76 -6.42
C ILE A 103 -2.35 8.78 -5.88
N ASN A 104 -1.91 7.78 -5.13
CA ASN A 104 -2.76 6.90 -4.34
C ASN A 104 -2.18 6.77 -2.92
N THR A 105 -3.03 6.97 -1.91
CA THR A 105 -2.67 6.85 -0.48
C THR A 105 -3.44 5.73 0.25
N ASP A 106 -4.35 5.04 -0.44
CA ASP A 106 -5.27 4.05 0.15
C ASP A 106 -4.55 2.80 0.69
N TRP A 107 -3.33 2.55 0.22
CA TRP A 107 -2.52 1.38 0.56
C TRP A 107 -1.45 1.69 1.63
N GLY A 108 -1.76 2.60 2.56
CA GLY A 108 -0.92 2.91 3.72
C GLY A 108 0.43 3.56 3.41
N GLN A 109 0.70 3.92 2.14
CA GLN A 109 1.86 4.70 1.72
C GLN A 109 1.47 5.58 0.53
N VAL A 110 2.14 6.72 0.37
CA VAL A 110 1.97 7.56 -0.81
C VAL A 110 2.66 6.89 -2.00
N ARG A 111 1.86 6.53 -3.00
CA ARG A 111 2.31 6.00 -4.28
C ARG A 111 1.94 6.99 -5.36
N PHE A 112 2.77 7.10 -6.40
CA PHE A 112 2.47 7.98 -7.51
C PHE A 112 2.89 7.36 -8.84
N ALA A 113 2.32 7.87 -9.92
CA ALA A 113 2.75 7.62 -11.27
C ALA A 113 2.51 8.85 -12.14
N PHE A 114 3.33 9.03 -13.17
CA PHE A 114 3.18 10.08 -14.16
C PHE A 114 3.88 9.72 -15.47
N THR A 115 3.63 10.51 -16.51
CA THR A 115 4.39 10.48 -17.75
C THR A 115 5.25 11.72 -17.90
N THR A 116 6.44 11.57 -18.47
CA THR A 116 7.15 12.65 -19.16
C THR A 116 7.39 12.22 -20.60
N ALA A 117 7.84 13.12 -21.48
CA ALA A 117 8.14 12.74 -22.85
C ALA A 117 9.34 13.51 -23.41
N ASP A 118 10.06 12.87 -24.32
CA ASP A 118 10.98 13.54 -25.23
C ASP A 118 10.68 13.11 -26.67
N GLY A 119 11.57 13.43 -27.61
CA GLY A 119 11.42 13.05 -29.02
C GLY A 119 11.36 11.53 -29.29
N SER A 120 11.59 10.68 -28.29
CA SER A 120 11.48 9.21 -28.39
C SER A 120 10.16 8.64 -27.86
N GLY A 121 9.29 9.47 -27.28
CA GLY A 121 7.99 9.05 -26.74
C GLY A 121 7.90 9.15 -25.21
N PRO A 122 6.84 8.58 -24.61
CA PRO A 122 6.57 8.73 -23.20
C PRO A 122 7.46 7.84 -22.32
N TYR A 123 7.88 8.41 -21.20
CA TYR A 123 8.48 7.73 -20.06
C TYR A 123 7.39 7.54 -19.01
N ASN A 124 7.06 6.29 -18.69
CA ASN A 124 6.14 5.98 -17.60
C ASN A 124 6.94 5.84 -16.32
N THR A 125 6.74 6.76 -15.39
CA THR A 125 7.49 6.80 -14.13
C THR A 125 6.53 6.55 -12.97
N SER A 126 6.93 5.71 -12.03
CA SER A 126 6.17 5.44 -10.80
C SER A 126 7.08 5.40 -9.59
N GLY A 127 6.54 5.69 -8.42
CA GLY A 127 7.31 5.65 -7.18
C GLY A 127 6.46 5.55 -5.93
N VAL A 128 7.15 5.25 -4.83
CA VAL A 128 6.59 5.14 -3.48
C VAL A 128 7.42 5.99 -2.54
N LEU A 129 6.75 6.85 -1.77
CA LEU A 129 7.38 7.58 -0.67
C LEU A 129 7.44 6.67 0.56
N SER A 130 8.64 6.51 1.12
CA SER A 130 8.90 5.75 2.34
C SER A 130 9.80 6.55 3.27
N GLY A 131 9.21 7.26 4.23
CA GLY A 131 9.93 8.17 5.11
C GLY A 131 10.52 9.35 4.33
N THR A 132 11.85 9.49 4.35
CA THR A 132 12.58 10.58 3.67
C THR A 132 13.13 10.20 2.29
N ARG A 133 12.72 9.04 1.77
CA ARG A 133 13.18 8.52 0.48
C ARG A 133 12.02 8.19 -0.44
N VAL A 134 12.23 8.39 -1.73
CA VAL A 134 11.38 7.86 -2.78
C VAL A 134 12.12 6.71 -3.47
N GLN A 135 11.43 5.61 -3.74
CA GLN A 135 11.92 4.56 -4.62
C GLN A 135 11.00 4.47 -5.82
N GLY A 136 11.56 4.30 -7.01
CA GLY A 136 10.76 4.33 -8.22
C GLY A 136 11.38 3.60 -9.40
N THR A 137 10.61 3.59 -10.48
CA THR A 137 11.01 3.02 -11.75
C THR A 137 10.57 3.92 -12.89
N THR A 138 11.30 3.87 -14.01
CA THR A 138 10.94 4.55 -15.25
C THR A 138 11.05 3.57 -16.40
N HIS A 139 9.96 3.38 -17.14
CA HIS A 139 9.90 2.51 -18.31
C HIS A 139 9.68 3.33 -19.59
N SER A 140 10.58 3.17 -20.55
CA SER A 140 10.49 3.79 -21.88
C SER A 140 10.42 2.72 -22.96
N LEU A 141 9.32 2.70 -23.72
CA LEU A 141 9.19 1.85 -24.90
C LEU A 141 10.08 2.34 -26.04
N GLY A 142 10.11 3.66 -26.27
CA GLY A 142 10.88 4.26 -27.37
C GLY A 142 12.39 4.11 -27.20
N ARG A 143 12.90 4.26 -25.97
CA ARG A 143 14.32 4.03 -25.65
C ARG A 143 14.65 2.58 -25.30
N ARG A 144 13.63 1.72 -25.12
CA ARG A 144 13.75 0.29 -24.78
C ARG A 144 14.52 0.03 -23.49
N PHE A 145 14.17 0.74 -22.41
CA PHE A 145 14.77 0.49 -21.10
C PHE A 145 13.75 0.52 -19.96
N LEU A 146 14.12 -0.14 -18.86
CA LEU A 146 13.55 -0.01 -17.53
C LEU A 146 14.66 0.46 -16.58
N ALA A 147 14.47 1.61 -15.95
CA ALA A 147 15.36 2.13 -14.92
C ALA A 147 14.72 1.90 -13.55
N VAL A 148 15.55 1.53 -12.57
CA VAL A 148 15.20 1.52 -11.14
C VAL A 148 16.01 2.64 -10.49
N TRP A 149 15.37 3.43 -9.64
CA TRP A 149 16.00 4.59 -9.05
C TRP A 149 15.52 4.83 -7.62
N SER A 150 16.31 5.62 -6.89
CA SER A 150 15.92 6.15 -5.59
C SER A 150 16.17 7.65 -5.55
N ALA A 151 15.40 8.36 -4.73
CA ALA A 151 15.59 9.78 -4.53
C ALA A 151 15.58 10.11 -3.05
N GLU A 152 16.42 11.06 -2.68
CA GLU A 152 16.48 11.64 -1.34
C GLU A 152 16.10 13.11 -1.43
N ARG A 153 15.41 13.61 -0.41
CA ARG A 153 15.09 15.04 -0.34
C ARG A 153 16.38 15.85 -0.32
N THR A 154 16.46 16.86 -1.19
CA THR A 154 17.58 17.80 -1.16
C THR A 154 17.50 18.59 0.16
N PRO A 155 18.62 18.77 0.89
CA PRO A 155 18.65 19.54 2.13
C PRO A 155 18.17 20.98 1.97
#